data_AF-A0A2D9YAQ8-F1
#
_entry.id   AF-A0A2D9YAQ8-F1
#
_cell.length_a   1.000
_cell.length_b   1.000
_cell.length_c   1.000
_cell.angle_alpha   90.00
_cell.angle_beta   90.00
_cell.angle_gamma   90.00
#
_symmetry.space_group_name_H-M   'P 1'
#
loop_
_entity.id
_entity.type
_entity.pdbx_description
1 polymer ?
#
loop_
_entity_poly.entity_id
_entity_poly.type
_entity_poly.pdbx_seq_one_letter_code
_entity_poly.pdbx_strand_id
1 'polypeptide(L)' 'MSAITSDFIKLVASIWHRFSLENEEAETLTNMLAPMDDAGEEVSSSIGFDLEPSDYSQALEELGDEEELG' A
#
# COMPACT_ATOMS: atom_id res chain seq x y z
N MET A 1 12.11 0.85 -6.89
CA MET A 1 11.74 2.29 -6.87
C MET A 1 10.26 2.27 -6.57
N SER A 2 9.83 2.91 -5.48
CA SER A 2 8.44 2.85 -5.06
C SER A 2 7.49 3.24 -6.20
N ALA A 3 6.49 2.40 -6.45
CA ALA A 3 5.40 2.61 -7.40
C ALA A 3 4.41 3.66 -6.90
N ILE A 4 4.37 3.91 -5.58
CA ILE A 4 3.59 4.99 -4.99
C ILE A 4 4.32 6.32 -5.23
N THR A 5 3.69 7.18 -6.03
CA THR A 5 4.19 8.52 -6.36
C THR A 5 3.19 9.59 -5.94
N SER A 6 3.63 10.84 -5.81
CA SER A 6 2.74 11.97 -5.46
C SER A 6 1.57 12.12 -6.45
N ASP A 7 1.80 11.82 -7.74
CA ASP A 7 0.75 11.87 -8.76
C ASP A 7 -0.26 10.74 -8.60
N PHE A 8 0.21 9.54 -8.23
CA PHE A 8 -0.66 8.42 -7.89
C PHE A 8 -1.54 8.73 -6.68
N ILE A 9 -0.97 9.30 -5.61
CA ILE A 9 -1.74 9.66 -4.41
C ILE A 9 -2.79 10.74 -4.71
N LYS A 10 -2.45 11.76 -5.49
CA LYS A 10 -3.44 12.76 -5.93
C LYS A 10 -4.57 12.14 -6.74
N LEU A 11 -4.26 11.21 -7.63
CA LEU A 11 -5.27 10.48 -8.41
C LEU A 11 -6.22 9.72 -7.49
N VAL A 12 -5.68 8.92 -6.56
CA VAL A 12 -6.48 8.15 -5.59
C VAL A 12 -7.37 9.07 -4.74
N ALA A 13 -6.80 10.16 -4.19
CA ALA A 13 -7.55 11.14 -3.42
C ALA A 13 -8.71 11.76 -4.22
N SER A 14 -8.46 12.08 -5.49
CA SER A 14 -9.49 12.65 -6.38
C SER A 14 -10.64 11.69 -6.68
N ILE A 15 -10.36 10.39 -6.81
CA ILE A 15 -11.36 9.37 -7.15
C ILE A 15 -12.15 8.95 -5.90
N TRP A 16 -11.45 8.59 -4.82
CA TRP A 16 -12.08 7.98 -3.63
C TRP A 16 -12.65 9.02 -2.68
N HIS A 17 -11.96 10.14 -2.50
CA HIS A 17 -12.33 11.14 -1.51
C HIS A 17 -12.85 12.45 -2.11
N ARG A 18 -12.79 12.60 -3.45
CA ARG A 18 -13.29 13.76 -4.20
C ARG A 18 -12.69 15.10 -3.76
N PHE A 19 -11.47 15.08 -3.24
CA PHE A 19 -10.69 16.29 -2.96
C PHE A 19 -9.36 16.27 -3.70
N SER A 20 -8.77 17.46 -3.86
CA SER A 20 -7.44 17.62 -4.45
C SER A 20 -6.43 17.84 -3.34
N LEU A 21 -5.30 17.14 -3.42
CA LEU A 21 -4.16 17.35 -2.54
C LEU A 21 -3.22 18.40 -3.12
N GLU A 22 -2.67 19.23 -2.24
CA GLU A 22 -1.53 20.08 -2.57
C GLU A 22 -0.28 19.21 -2.83
N ASN A 23 0.73 19.79 -3.51
CA ASN A 23 1.96 19.06 -3.83
C ASN A 23 2.69 18.54 -2.58
N GLU A 24 2.78 19.38 -1.55
CA GLU A 24 3.49 19.08 -0.29
C GLU A 24 2.78 17.97 0.50
N GLU A 25 1.44 17.98 0.52
CA GLU A 25 0.64 16.95 1.19
C GLU A 25 0.76 15.61 0.46
N ALA A 26 0.74 15.62 -0.87
CA ALA A 26 0.92 14.41 -1.68
C ALA A 26 2.33 13.81 -1.52
N GLU A 27 3.36 14.64 -1.44
CA GLU A 27 4.73 14.20 -1.18
C GLU A 27 4.89 13.62 0.23
N THR A 28 4.29 14.27 1.23
CA THR A 28 4.27 13.77 2.60
C THR A 28 3.62 12.40 2.68
N LEU A 29 2.44 12.23 2.07
CA LEU A 29 1.75 10.95 2.02
C LEU A 29 2.53 9.89 1.24
N THR A 30 3.23 10.28 0.17
CA THR A 30 4.08 9.37 -0.61
C THR A 30 5.21 8.83 0.26
N ASN A 31 5.89 9.70 1.00
CA ASN A 31 6.97 9.31 1.90
C ASN A 31 6.46 8.43 3.06
N MET A 32 5.24 8.68 3.55
CA MET A 32 4.62 7.84 4.58
C MET A 32 4.25 6.44 4.06
N LEU A 33 3.86 6.32 2.79
CA LEU A 33 3.43 5.04 2.19
C LEU A 33 4.57 4.26 1.53
N ALA A 34 5.71 4.90 1.23
CA ALA A 34 6.85 4.26 0.60
C ALA A 34 7.35 2.98 1.33
N PRO A 35 7.44 2.94 2.68
CA PRO A 35 7.84 1.71 3.38
C PRO A 35 6.85 0.54 3.18
N MET A 36 5.56 0.85 3.02
CA MET A 36 4.52 -0.15 2.79
C MET A 36 4.57 -0.70 1.37
N ASP A 37 4.91 0.15 0.39
CA ASP A 37 5.12 -0.25 -0.99
C ASP A 37 6.36 -1.14 -1.15
N ASP A 38 7.47 -0.76 -0.51
CA ASP A 38 8.71 -1.55 -0.52
C ASP A 38 8.48 -2.94 0.15
N ALA A 39 7.78 -2.98 1.30
CA ALA A 39 7.41 -4.24 1.95
C ALA A 39 6.46 -5.09 1.09
N GLY A 40 5.50 -4.45 0.42
CA GLY A 40 4.60 -5.12 -0.52
C GLY A 40 5.34 -5.72 -1.72
N GLU A 41 6.33 -5.03 -2.27
CA GLU A 41 7.17 -5.53 -3.37
C GLU A 41 7.98 -6.76 -2.92
N GLU A 42 8.60 -6.70 -1.74
CA GLU A 42 9.35 -7.81 -1.15
C GLU A 42 8.49 -9.06 -0.93
N VAL A 43 7.29 -8.87 -0.35
CA VAL A 43 6.32 -9.95 -0.14
C VAL A 43 5.78 -10.47 -1.48
N SER A 44 5.48 -9.60 -2.45
CA SER A 44 4.99 -10.03 -3.77
C SER A 44 6.01 -10.85 -4.57
N SER A 45 7.30 -10.62 -4.33
CA SER A 45 8.37 -11.38 -4.99
C SER A 45 8.54 -12.80 -4.40
N SER A 46 8.07 -13.01 -3.17
CA SER A 46 8.14 -14.27 -2.44
C SER A 46 6.80 -15.04 -2.44
N ILE A 47 5.69 -14.34 -2.64
CA ILE A 47 4.37 -14.93 -2.90
C ILE A 47 4.20 -15.08 -4.41
N GLY A 48 4.34 -16.31 -4.91
CA GLY A 48 3.85 -16.65 -6.23
C GLY A 48 2.34 -16.49 -6.24
N PHE A 49 1.83 -15.34 -6.69
CA PHE A 49 0.40 -15.07 -6.78
C PHE A 49 -0.26 -15.94 -7.87
N ASP A 50 -0.47 -17.21 -7.58
CA ASP A 50 -1.47 -18.06 -8.24
C ASP A 50 -2.81 -17.93 -7.48
N LEU A 51 -3.23 -16.71 -7.10
CA LEU A 51 -4.23 -16.56 -6.03
C LEU A 51 -5.68 -16.60 -6.52
N GLU A 52 -6.43 -17.53 -5.94
CA GLU A 52 -7.88 -17.39 -5.77
C GLU A 52 -8.15 -16.34 -4.66
N PRO A 53 -9.32 -15.68 -4.65
CA PRO A 53 -9.63 -14.62 -3.67
C PRO A 53 -9.47 -15.01 -2.19
N SER A 54 -9.50 -16.30 -1.84
CA SER A 54 -9.29 -16.82 -0.50
C SER A 54 -7.90 -16.53 0.06
N ASP A 55 -6.89 -16.54 -0.80
CA ASP A 55 -5.49 -16.48 -0.37
C ASP A 55 -5.10 -15.06 0.04
N TYR A 56 -5.76 -14.06 -0.53
CA TYR A 56 -5.65 -12.67 -0.10
C TYR A 56 -6.23 -12.44 1.29
N SER A 57 -7.39 -13.04 1.60
CA SER A 57 -7.98 -12.95 2.94
C SER A 57 -7.09 -13.61 3.99
N GLN A 58 -6.51 -14.77 3.68
CA GLN A 58 -5.59 -15.44 4.59
C GLN A 58 -4.30 -14.64 4.81
N ALA A 59 -3.70 -14.07 3.76
CA ALA A 59 -2.52 -13.22 3.90
C ALA A 59 -2.78 -11.96 4.76
N LEU A 60 -3.99 -11.38 4.70
CA LEU A 60 -4.38 -10.25 5.54
C LEU A 60 -4.58 -10.65 7.01
N GLU A 61 -5.11 -11.84 7.28
CA GLU A 61 -5.25 -12.36 8.65
C GLU A 61 -3.86 -12.65 9.27
N GLU A 62 -2.95 -13.26 8.51
CA GLU A 62 -1.58 -13.55 8.97
C GLU A 62 -0.76 -12.28 9.27
N LEU A 63 -0.92 -11.21 8.48
CA LEU A 63 -0.25 -9.92 8.73
C LEU A 63 -0.85 -9.15 9.92
N GLY A 64 -2.13 -9.35 10.23
CA GLY A 64 -2.80 -8.71 11.38
C GLY A 64 -2.44 -9.33 12.73
N ASP A 65 -2.12 -10.61 12.75
CA ASP A 65 -1.77 -11.35 13.98
C ASP A 65 -0.34 -11.07 14.47
N GLU A 66 0.55 -10.51 13.64
CA GLU A 66 1.92 -10.14 14.04
C GLU A 66 1.98 -8.84 14.87
N GLU A 67 0.90 -8.04 14.95
CA GLU A 67 0.85 -6.78 15.71
C GLU A 67 0.51 -6.97 17.22
N GLU A 68 0.21 -8.18 17.71
CA GLU A 68 -0.09 -8.44 19.14
C GLU A 68 1.11 -8.92 20.00
N LEU A 69 2.34 -8.94 19.46
CA LEU A 69 3.55 -9.27 20.24
C LEU A 69 4.62 -8.17 20.19
N GLY A 70 4.33 -7.03 20.80
CA GLY A 70 5.34 -5.96 21.02
C GLY A 70 4.84 -4.75 21.80
#